data_AF-A0A9X5X4H8-F1
#
_entry.id   AF-A0A9X5X4H8-F1
#
_cell.length_a   1.000
_cell.length_b   1.000
_cell.length_c   1.000
_cell.angle_alpha   90.00
_cell.angle_beta   90.00
_cell.angle_gamma   90.00
#
_symmetry.space_group_name_H-M   'P 1'
#
loop_
_entity.id
_entity.type
_entity.pdbx_description
1 polymer ?
#
loop_
_entity_poly.entity_id
_entity_poly.type
_entity_poly.pdbx_seq_one_letter_code
_entity_poly.pdbx_strand_id
1 'polypeptide(L)'
;AFDEVHWVAPGEAVWTCRQLARGHYASGGWSVGAVALVANWLARTEPERTRIAAIFPDGVHRYWNTVYSDDYCRTHDLLRRFPADQPDEIAHPGECTVERWTRCTNITVPVAAEGAAR
;
A
#
# COMPACT_ATOMS: atom_id res chain seq x y z
N ALA A 1 -11.09 -12.47 -10.81
CA ALA A 1 -9.64 -12.59 -10.57
C ALA A 1 -9.06 -11.18 -10.50
N PHE A 2 -7.87 -11.01 -9.93
CA PHE A 2 -7.14 -9.74 -9.94
C PHE A 2 -6.20 -9.71 -11.15
N ASP A 3 -5.90 -8.53 -11.70
CA ASP A 3 -4.98 -8.33 -12.84
C ASP A 3 -3.56 -7.92 -12.39
N GLU A 4 -3.44 -7.28 -11.23
CA GLU A 4 -2.16 -6.93 -10.59
C GLU A 4 -2.25 -7.01 -9.05
N VAL A 5 -1.11 -7.28 -8.42
CA VAL A 5 -0.92 -7.23 -6.97
C VAL A 5 0.21 -6.26 -6.68
N HIS A 6 0.00 -5.42 -5.65
CA HIS A 6 1.01 -4.54 -5.12
C HIS A 6 1.26 -4.85 -3.65
N TRP A 7 2.53 -4.97 -3.28
CA TRP A 7 2.98 -4.98 -1.90
C TRP A 7 3.51 -3.59 -1.59
N VAL A 8 3.11 -3.02 -0.46
CA VAL A 8 3.52 -1.67 -0.04
C VAL A 8 4.17 -1.78 1.33
N ALA A 9 5.38 -1.24 1.50
CA ALA A 9 6.03 -1.32 2.79
C ALA A 9 5.35 -0.40 3.83
N PRO A 10 5.42 -0.73 5.13
CA PRO A 10 4.77 0.04 6.18
C PRO A 10 5.15 1.53 6.20
N GLY A 11 6.42 1.87 5.97
CA GLY A 11 6.87 3.26 5.93
C GLY A 11 6.25 4.05 4.77
N GLU A 12 6.14 3.44 3.59
CA GLU A 12 5.53 4.06 2.40
C GLU A 12 4.02 4.27 2.60
N ALA A 13 3.34 3.30 3.24
CA ALA A 13 1.94 3.44 3.62
C ALA A 13 1.73 4.57 4.65
N VAL A 14 2.56 4.64 5.70
CA VAL A 14 2.49 5.71 6.71
C VAL A 14 2.73 7.08 6.09
N TRP A 15 3.75 7.21 5.26
CA TRP A 15 4.04 8.47 4.56
C TRP A 15 2.82 8.89 3.73
N THR A 16 2.26 7.98 2.95
CA THR A 16 1.13 8.28 2.06
C THR A 16 -0.13 8.66 2.84
N CYS A 17 -0.45 7.96 3.94
CA CYS A 17 -1.55 8.35 4.83
C CYS A 17 -1.41 9.79 5.34
N ARG A 18 -0.20 10.15 5.80
CA ARG A 18 0.08 11.49 6.33
C ARG A 18 -0.02 12.55 5.24
N GLN A 19 0.44 12.27 4.03
CA GLN A 19 0.31 13.19 2.90
C GLN A 19 -1.15 13.37 2.48
N LEU A 20 -1.93 12.30 2.43
CA LEU A 20 -3.36 12.37 2.12
C LEU A 20 -4.12 13.21 3.15
N ALA A 21 -3.83 13.02 4.45
CA ALA A 21 -4.44 13.81 5.52
C ALA A 21 -4.06 15.29 5.44
N ARG A 22 -2.79 15.59 5.14
CA ARG A 22 -2.29 16.97 5.02
C ARG A 22 -2.82 17.71 3.80
N GLY A 23 -2.93 17.03 2.65
CA GLY A 23 -3.29 17.67 1.37
C GLY A 23 -4.78 17.64 1.06
N HIS A 24 -5.52 16.65 1.57
CA HIS A 24 -6.89 16.37 1.13
C HIS A 24 -7.87 16.14 2.29
N TYR A 25 -7.43 16.23 3.55
CA TYR A 25 -8.25 15.98 4.75
C TYR A 25 -8.89 14.57 4.81
N ALA A 26 -8.51 13.67 3.90
CA ALA A 26 -8.86 12.25 3.95
C ALA A 26 -7.83 11.51 4.80
N SER A 27 -8.29 10.65 5.70
CA SER A 27 -7.44 9.93 6.65
C SER A 27 -7.98 8.53 6.90
N GLY A 28 -7.12 7.65 7.41
CA GLY A 28 -7.46 6.27 7.72
C GLY A 28 -6.24 5.46 8.15
N GLY A 29 -6.36 4.14 8.12
CA GLY A 29 -5.31 3.21 8.51
C GLY A 29 -4.24 2.94 7.45
N TRP A 30 -3.37 1.98 7.75
CA TRP A 30 -2.28 1.54 6.88
C TRP A 30 -2.75 1.18 5.46
N SER A 31 -3.90 0.50 5.36
CA SER A 31 -4.50 0.11 4.07
C SER A 31 -4.88 1.33 3.22
N VAL A 32 -5.34 2.43 3.85
CA VAL A 32 -5.64 3.68 3.13
C VAL A 32 -4.39 4.24 2.47
N GLY A 33 -3.25 4.23 3.17
CA GLY A 33 -1.98 4.69 2.63
C GLY A 33 -1.50 3.83 1.47
N ALA A 34 -1.60 2.51 1.60
CA ALA A 34 -1.25 1.58 0.54
C ALA A 34 -2.12 1.77 -0.72
N VAL A 35 -3.44 1.86 -0.55
CA VAL A 35 -4.38 2.08 -1.66
C VAL A 35 -4.17 3.46 -2.29
N ALA A 36 -4.00 4.50 -1.48
CA ALA A 36 -3.77 5.86 -1.98
C ALA A 36 -2.48 5.96 -2.79
N LEU A 37 -1.43 5.22 -2.41
CA LEU A 37 -0.17 5.17 -3.14
C LEU A 37 -0.40 4.62 -4.55
N VAL A 38 -0.99 3.44 -4.65
CA VAL A 38 -1.23 2.76 -5.93
C VAL A 38 -2.22 3.54 -6.79
N ALA A 39 -3.31 4.02 -6.21
CA ALA A 39 -4.32 4.81 -6.93
C ALA A 39 -3.75 6.12 -7.49
N ASN A 40 -2.88 6.81 -6.73
CA ASN A 40 -2.21 8.02 -7.17
C ASN A 40 -1.22 7.74 -8.32
N TRP A 41 -0.52 6.60 -8.29
CA TRP A 41 0.34 6.18 -9.39
C TRP A 41 -0.47 5.86 -10.64
N LEU A 42 -1.48 4.99 -10.53
CA LEU A 42 -2.38 4.66 -11.65
C LEU A 42 -2.99 5.92 -12.27
N ALA A 43 -3.45 6.88 -11.46
CA ALA A 43 -4.02 8.12 -11.96
C ALA A 43 -3.05 8.98 -12.80
N ARG A 44 -1.73 8.81 -12.61
CA ARG A 44 -0.70 9.52 -13.39
C ARG A 44 -0.14 8.71 -14.56
N THR A 45 -0.23 7.38 -14.52
CA THR A 45 0.40 6.49 -15.52
C THR A 45 -0.58 5.86 -16.50
N GLU A 46 -1.85 5.77 -16.14
CA GLU A 46 -2.90 5.27 -17.03
C GLU A 46 -3.34 6.34 -18.05
N PRO A 47 -3.95 5.94 -19.19
CA PRO A 47 -4.52 6.88 -20.15
C PRO A 47 -5.51 7.85 -19.49
N GLU A 48 -5.57 9.09 -20.00
CA GLU A 48 -6.36 10.20 -19.41
C GLU A 48 -7.84 9.88 -19.17
N ARG A 49 -8.41 8.91 -19.88
CA ARG A 49 -9.82 8.51 -19.78
C ARG A 49 -10.06 7.37 -18.79
N THR A 50 -9.01 6.79 -18.21
CA THR A 50 -9.10 5.75 -17.20
C THR A 50 -9.61 6.34 -15.90
N ARG A 51 -10.67 5.76 -15.35
CA ARG A 51 -11.26 6.18 -14.07
C ARG A 51 -10.76 5.27 -12.97
N ILE A 52 -10.05 5.84 -11.99
CA ILE A 52 -9.54 5.10 -10.84
C ILE A 52 -10.49 5.29 -9.66
N ALA A 53 -10.98 4.18 -9.10
CA ALA A 53 -11.78 4.17 -7.88
C ALA A 53 -10.98 3.51 -6.76
N ALA A 54 -10.78 4.24 -5.66
CA ALA A 54 -10.07 3.77 -4.47
C ALA A 54 -11.04 3.65 -3.29
N ILE A 55 -10.90 2.59 -2.50
CA ILE A 55 -11.74 2.35 -1.32
C ILE A 55 -10.90 2.56 -0.05
N PHE A 56 -11.35 3.47 0.82
CA PHE A 56 -10.74 3.72 2.13
C PHE A 56 -11.68 3.17 3.21
N PRO A 57 -11.37 2.00 3.81
CA PRO A 57 -12.35 1.24 4.59
C PRO A 57 -12.57 1.79 6.01
N ASP A 58 -11.68 2.64 6.51
CA ASP A 58 -11.71 3.13 7.88
C ASP A 58 -11.18 4.56 8.04
N GLY A 59 -11.47 5.15 9.20
CA GLY A 59 -11.01 6.48 9.60
C GLY A 59 -9.84 6.45 10.58
N VAL A 60 -9.29 7.63 10.87
CA VAL A 60 -8.09 7.84 11.70
C VAL A 60 -8.22 7.41 13.17
N HIS A 61 -9.43 7.26 13.71
CA HIS A 61 -9.69 7.05 15.14
C HIS A 61 -8.99 5.81 15.72
N ARG A 62 -8.70 4.78 14.92
CA ARG A 62 -7.95 3.59 15.35
C ARG A 62 -6.43 3.73 15.23
N TYR A 63 -5.95 4.75 14.53
CA TYR A 63 -4.55 4.86 14.10
C TYR A 63 -3.86 6.15 14.55
N TRP A 64 -4.56 7.04 15.25
CA TRP A 64 -4.01 8.33 15.70
C TRP A 64 -2.73 8.15 16.54
N ASN A 65 -2.65 7.10 17.36
CA ASN A 65 -1.50 6.78 18.21
C ASN A 65 -0.47 5.86 17.53
N THR A 66 -0.66 5.48 16.26
CA THR A 66 0.27 4.67 15.47
C THR A 66 0.72 5.42 14.22
N VAL A 67 -0.01 5.30 13.10
CA VAL A 67 0.28 5.94 11.81
C VAL A 67 0.52 7.45 11.94
N TYR A 68 -0.21 8.14 12.82
CA TYR A 68 -0.12 9.59 13.01
C TYR A 68 0.65 10.01 14.27
N SER A 69 1.25 9.05 14.99
CA SER A 69 2.13 9.33 16.12
C SER A 69 3.58 9.33 15.67
N ASP A 70 4.27 10.46 15.81
CA ASP A 70 5.69 10.55 15.48
C ASP A 70 6.55 9.63 16.34
N ASP A 71 6.23 9.48 17.62
CA ASP A 71 7.01 8.64 18.54
C ASP A 71 6.87 7.15 18.18
N TYR A 72 5.64 6.72 17.87
CA TYR A 72 5.41 5.36 17.39
C TYR A 72 6.19 5.13 16.08
N CYS A 73 6.11 6.06 15.13
CA CYS A 73 6.78 5.92 13.85
C CYS A 73 8.31 5.97 13.95
N ARG A 74 8.90 6.77 14.85
CA ARG A 74 10.35 6.76 15.10
C ARG A 74 10.80 5.45 15.74
N THR A 75 10.03 4.94 16.70
CA THR A 75 10.33 3.67 17.39
C THR A 75 10.36 2.48 16.43
N HIS A 76 9.57 2.52 15.35
CA HIS A 76 9.46 1.44 14.37
C HIS A 76 10.11 1.78 13.01
N ASP A 77 10.96 2.81 12.95
CA ASP A 77 11.68 3.23 11.74
C ASP A 77 10.81 3.55 10.51
N LEU A 78 9.58 4.05 10.73
CA LEU A 78 8.59 4.26 9.68
C LEU A 78 8.71 5.62 8.96
N LEU A 79 9.49 6.56 9.49
CA LEU A 79 9.59 7.93 8.96
C LEU A 79 10.72 8.13 7.93
N ARG A 80 11.55 7.11 7.69
CA ARG A 80 12.75 7.22 6.85
C ARG A 80 12.55 6.71 5.42
N ARG A 81 11.44 6.02 5.13
CA ARG A 81 11.14 5.48 3.80
C ARG A 81 10.03 6.27 3.12
N PHE A 82 10.39 6.93 2.04
CA PHE A 82 9.48 7.59 1.13
C PHE A 82 9.14 6.64 -0.02
N PRO A 83 7.89 6.63 -0.52
CA PRO A 83 7.59 5.88 -1.72
C PRO A 83 8.37 6.42 -2.91
N ALA A 84 8.80 5.52 -3.80
CA ALA A 84 9.34 5.91 -5.10
C ALA A 84 8.23 6.40 -6.04
N ASP A 85 8.62 6.99 -7.18
CA ASP A 85 7.67 7.50 -8.18
C ASP A 85 6.89 6.39 -8.91
N GLN A 86 7.46 5.18 -8.95
CA GLN A 86 6.91 3.98 -9.57
C GLN A 86 7.27 2.73 -8.73
N PRO A 87 6.47 1.65 -8.80
CA PRO A 87 6.78 0.41 -8.09
C PRO A 87 7.99 -0.28 -8.74
N ASP A 88 8.73 -1.04 -7.93
CA ASP A 88 9.59 -2.09 -8.49
C ASP A 88 8.70 -3.19 -9.10
N GLU A 89 9.20 -3.98 -10.04
CA GLU A 89 8.43 -5.08 -10.66
C GLU A 89 9.10 -6.45 -10.41
N ILE A 90 8.28 -7.45 -10.12
CA ILE A 90 8.68 -8.87 -10.05
C ILE A 90 7.82 -9.71 -10.98
N ALA A 91 8.40 -10.77 -11.55
CA ALA A 91 7.72 -11.62 -12.52
C ALA A 91 6.84 -12.69 -11.86
N HIS A 92 7.09 -13.00 -10.58
CA HIS A 92 6.32 -13.99 -9.83
C HIS A 92 6.28 -13.63 -8.33
N PRO A 93 5.14 -13.81 -7.62
CA PRO A 93 5.01 -13.45 -6.20
C PRO A 93 6.03 -14.14 -5.27
N GLY A 94 6.53 -15.31 -5.66
CA GLY A 94 7.53 -16.09 -4.91
C GLY A 94 8.98 -15.84 -5.31
N GLU A 95 9.26 -14.87 -6.18
CA GLU A 95 10.61 -14.61 -6.70
C GLU A 95 11.58 -14.09 -5.63
N CYS A 96 11.13 -13.16 -4.79
CA CYS A 96 11.95 -12.56 -3.74
C CYS A 96 11.10 -12.07 -2.57
N THR A 97 11.74 -11.76 -1.46
CA THR A 97 11.09 -11.02 -0.37
C THR A 97 10.98 -9.55 -0.75
N VAL A 98 9.76 -9.05 -0.83
CA VAL A 98 9.49 -7.65 -1.12
C VAL A 98 9.70 -6.78 0.13
N GLU A 99 10.56 -5.76 0.03
CA GLU A 99 10.87 -4.84 1.12
C GLU A 99 10.36 -3.40 0.93
N ARG A 100 9.87 -3.08 -0.26
CA ARG A 100 9.39 -1.75 -0.67
C ARG A 100 8.23 -1.89 -1.65
N TRP A 101 7.70 -0.79 -2.13
CA TRP A 101 6.56 -0.83 -3.04
C TRP A 101 6.92 -1.56 -4.34
N THR A 102 6.24 -2.69 -4.57
CA THR A 102 6.51 -3.61 -5.69
C THR A 102 5.21 -4.12 -6.28
N ARG A 103 5.20 -4.32 -7.60
CA ARG A 103 4.07 -4.77 -8.41
C ARG A 103 4.37 -6.13 -9.05
N CYS A 104 3.34 -6.95 -9.19
CA CYS A 104 3.35 -8.18 -9.99
C CYS A 104 2.04 -8.31 -10.78
N THR A 105 2.13 -8.67 -12.05
CA THR A 105 0.96 -8.92 -12.94
C THR A 105 0.70 -10.40 -13.17
N ASN A 106 1.67 -11.27 -12.85
CA ASN A 106 1.50 -12.71 -12.94
C ASN A 106 0.88 -13.25 -11.64
N ILE A 107 -0.45 -13.22 -11.58
CA ILE A 107 -1.18 -13.57 -10.37
C ILE A 107 -1.48 -15.06 -10.35
N THR A 108 -0.79 -15.77 -9.46
CA THR A 108 -1.15 -17.12 -9.08
C THR A 108 -2.28 -17.08 -8.05
N VAL A 109 -3.40 -17.73 -8.33
CA VAL A 109 -4.43 -17.97 -7.31
C VAL A 109 -3.77 -18.77 -6.19
N PRO A 110 -3.79 -18.31 -4.93
CA PRO A 110 -3.34 -19.14 -3.83
C PRO A 110 -4.24 -20.38 -3.81
N VAL A 111 -3.69 -21.54 -4.18
CA VAL A 111 -4.42 -22.80 -3.99
C VAL A 111 -4.61 -22.91 -2.49
N ALA A 112 -5.86 -23.02 -2.03
CA ALA A 112 -6.13 -23.30 -0.63
C ALA A 112 -5.28 -24.53 -0.28
N ALA A 113 -4.43 -24.42 0.74
CA ALA A 113 -3.63 -25.56 1.16
C ALA A 113 -4.60 -26.68 1.56
N GLU A 114 -4.79 -27.67 0.69
CA GLU A 114 -5.40 -28.94 1.05
C GLU A 114 -4.45 -29.61 2.05
N GLY A 115 -4.71 -29.40 3.34
CA GLY A 115 -3.95 -30.04 4.41
C GLY A 115 -3.43 -29.07 5.47
N ALA A 116 -4.33 -28.43 6.21
CA ALA A 116 -4.09 -28.19 7.63
C ALA A 116 -5.09 -29.05 8.42
N ALA A 117 -4.94 -30.37 8.29
CA ALA A 117 -5.51 -31.29 9.25
C ALA A 117 -4.83 -31.07 10.60
N ARG A 118 -5.57 -30.54 11.58
CA ARG A 118 -5.50 -30.93 12.99
C ARG A 118 -6.88 -30.80 13.61
#